data_AF-A0A662UPP2-F1
#
_entry.id   AF-A0A662UPP2-F1
#
_cell.length_a   1.000
_cell.length_b   1.000
_cell.length_c   1.000
_cell.angle_alpha   90.00
_cell.angle_beta   90.00
_cell.angle_gamma   90.00
#
_symmetry.space_group_name_H-M   'P 1'
#
loop_
_entity.id
_entity.type
_entity.pdbx_description
1 polymer ?
#
loop_
_entity_poly.entity_id
_entity_poly.type
_entity_poly.pdbx_seq_one_letter_code
_entity_poly.pdbx_strand_id
1 'polypeptide(L)'
;NQVDYLQGLVDNLWGQIDYLQGQLDYYESIVNLELSTVLADDEVIAIPGDSYHVLSYTTEYAGYLIIEFTATSDISIHIGSNFTGEYYYTYPSNGTATNGTFYVPVFPGTTYICLDNRGSFRPGVTVTITITYIY
;
A
#
# COMPACT_ATOMS: atom_id res chain seq x y z
N ASN A 1 10.32 49.07 21.72
CA ASN A 1 9.13 49.88 22.09
C ASN A 1 7.89 49.00 21.89
N GLN A 2 6.67 49.46 22.19
CA GLN A 2 5.44 48.67 21.99
C GLN A 2 5.24 48.22 20.53
N VAL A 3 5.74 48.99 19.57
CA VAL A 3 5.69 48.67 18.14
C VAL A 3 6.57 47.47 17.81
N ASP A 4 7.81 47.40 18.33
CA ASP A 4 8.70 46.26 18.10
C ASP A 4 8.12 44.96 18.67
N TYR A 5 7.45 45.03 19.84
CA TYR A 5 6.77 43.88 20.43
C TYR A 5 5.60 43.40 19.55
N LEU A 6 4.77 44.34 19.06
CA LEU A 6 3.67 44.01 18.15
C LEU A 6 4.17 43.45 16.83
N GLN A 7 5.29 43.96 16.29
CA GLN A 7 5.90 43.44 15.07
C GLN A 7 6.36 41.99 15.25
N GLY A 8 7.07 41.68 16.34
CA GLY A 8 7.51 40.31 16.61
C GLY A 8 6.33 39.33 16.78
N LEU A 9 5.20 39.79 17.32
CA LEU A 9 3.98 39.00 17.40
C LEU A 9 3.35 38.74 16.02
N VAL A 10 3.34 39.76 15.15
CA VAL A 10 2.87 39.62 13.76
C VAL A 10 3.75 38.65 12.98
N ASP A 11 5.07 38.75 13.10
CA ASP A 11 6.01 37.85 12.42
C ASP A 11 5.83 36.39 12.89
N ASN A 12 5.58 36.19 14.19
CA ASN A 12 5.28 34.87 14.73
C ASN A 12 3.95 34.30 14.20
N LEU A 13 2.91 35.13 14.12
CA LEU A 13 1.62 34.72 13.56
C LEU A 13 1.74 34.34 12.08
N TRP A 14 2.50 35.11 11.29
CA TRP A 14 2.78 34.75 9.90
C TRP A 14 3.48 33.40 9.77
N GLY A 15 4.50 33.13 10.59
CA GLY A 15 5.16 31.83 10.58
C GLY A 15 4.21 30.67 10.93
N GLN A 16 3.24 30.89 11.81
CA GLN A 16 2.21 29.88 12.11
C GLN A 16 1.23 29.67 10.94
N ILE A 17 0.82 30.75 10.26
CA ILE A 17 -0.06 30.67 9.08
C ILE A 17 0.63 29.88 7.97
N ASP A 18 1.88 30.20 7.65
CA ASP A 18 2.64 29.52 6.60
C ASP A 18 2.79 28.02 6.89
N TYR A 19 3.06 27.67 8.16
CA TYR A 19 3.13 26.27 8.59
C TYR A 19 1.79 25.54 8.40
N LEU A 20 0.69 26.17 8.80
CA LEU A 20 -0.65 25.57 8.66
C LEU A 20 -1.07 25.44 7.19
N GLN A 21 -0.70 26.39 6.34
CA GLN A 21 -0.91 26.31 4.90
C GLN A 21 -0.15 25.12 4.30
N GLY A 22 1.13 24.95 4.65
CA GLY A 22 1.89 23.79 4.20
C GLY A 22 1.31 22.45 4.66
N GLN A 23 0.75 22.39 5.88
CA GLN A 23 0.04 21.19 6.33
C GLN A 23 -1.25 20.95 5.53
N LEU A 24 -2.00 22.01 5.21
CA LEU A 24 -3.22 21.91 4.41
C LEU A 24 -2.93 21.36 3.01
N ASP A 25 -1.91 21.91 2.33
CA ASP A 25 -1.52 21.50 0.98
C ASP A 25 -1.09 20.01 0.96
N TYR A 26 -0.37 19.57 1.99
CA TYR A 26 0.02 18.16 2.15
C TYR A 26 -1.20 17.24 2.31
N TYR A 27 -2.16 17.61 3.17
CA TYR A 27 -3.38 16.80 3.34
C TYR A 27 -4.29 16.84 2.12
N GLU A 28 -4.31 17.95 1.38
CA GLU A 28 -5.01 18.03 0.09
C GLU A 28 -4.40 17.05 -0.92
N SER A 29 -3.08 16.94 -0.98
CA SER A 29 -2.38 15.96 -1.83
C SER A 29 -2.78 14.51 -1.50
N ILE A 30 -2.89 14.17 -0.21
CA ILE A 30 -3.36 12.86 0.26
C ILE A 30 -4.81 12.61 -0.16
N VAL A 31 -5.71 13.55 0.09
CA VAL A 31 -7.13 13.39 -0.25
C VAL A 31 -7.32 13.22 -1.77
N ASN A 32 -6.45 13.83 -2.57
CA ASN A 32 -6.47 13.72 -4.02
C ASN A 32 -5.70 12.51 -4.57
N LEU A 33 -5.14 11.64 -3.72
CA LEU A 33 -4.37 10.44 -4.10
C LEU A 33 -3.17 10.76 -5.00
N GLU A 34 -2.48 11.87 -4.72
CA GLU A 34 -1.35 12.36 -5.51
C GLU A 34 0.00 11.83 -5.00
N LEU A 35 0.04 11.23 -3.82
CA LEU A 35 1.26 10.70 -3.23
C LEU A 35 1.39 9.20 -3.51
N SER A 36 2.64 8.73 -3.56
CA SER A 36 2.92 7.32 -3.78
C SER A 36 4.17 6.85 -3.06
N THR A 37 4.17 5.58 -2.70
CA THR A 37 5.29 4.88 -2.08
C THR A 37 5.43 3.50 -2.71
N VAL A 38 6.65 3.13 -3.10
CA VAL A 38 6.96 1.77 -3.56
C VAL A 38 7.17 0.88 -2.35
N LEU A 39 6.34 -0.16 -2.21
CA LEU A 39 6.40 -1.12 -1.11
C LEU A 39 7.28 -2.32 -1.45
N ALA A 40 7.25 -2.76 -2.70
CA ALA A 40 8.11 -3.80 -3.26
C ALA A 40 8.44 -3.45 -4.72
N ASP A 41 9.67 -3.71 -5.14
CA ASP A 41 10.18 -3.44 -6.49
C ASP A 41 10.90 -4.67 -7.01
N ASP A 42 10.29 -5.36 -7.99
CA ASP A 42 10.76 -6.62 -8.58
C ASP A 42 11.21 -7.65 -7.53
N GLU A 43 10.48 -7.74 -6.43
CA GLU A 43 10.83 -8.64 -5.32
C GLU A 43 10.57 -10.10 -5.72
N VAL A 44 11.58 -10.96 -5.54
CA VAL A 44 11.52 -12.38 -5.91
C VAL A 44 11.28 -13.26 -4.69
N ILE A 45 10.17 -13.99 -4.70
CA ILE A 45 9.69 -14.79 -3.57
C ILE A 45 9.54 -16.25 -4.01
N ALA A 46 10.28 -17.15 -3.34
CA ALA A 46 10.12 -18.58 -3.52
C ALA A 46 9.12 -19.14 -2.50
N ILE A 47 8.06 -19.78 -3.00
CA ILE A 47 6.99 -20.38 -2.19
C ILE A 47 7.05 -21.90 -2.37
N PRO A 48 7.20 -22.69 -1.29
CA PRO A 48 7.16 -24.15 -1.37
C PRO A 48 5.83 -24.67 -1.94
N GLY A 49 5.84 -25.94 -2.38
CA GLY A 49 4.62 -26.64 -2.76
C GLY A 49 3.67 -26.79 -1.59
N ASP A 50 2.36 -26.69 -1.86
CA ASP A 50 1.29 -26.74 -0.86
C ASP A 50 1.47 -25.72 0.29
N SER A 51 1.91 -24.51 -0.04
CA SER A 51 2.21 -23.46 0.93
C SER A 51 1.76 -22.09 0.44
N TYR A 52 1.96 -21.07 1.28
CA TYR A 52 1.65 -19.68 0.97
C TYR A 52 2.70 -18.76 1.60
N HIS A 53 2.78 -17.53 1.12
CA HIS A 53 3.63 -16.49 1.70
C HIS A 53 2.80 -15.23 1.94
N VAL A 54 3.05 -14.51 3.03
CA VAL A 54 2.31 -13.28 3.37
C VAL A 54 3.29 -12.13 3.47
N LEU A 55 3.08 -11.12 2.62
CA LEU A 55 3.70 -9.81 2.76
C LEU A 55 2.80 -8.94 3.64
N SER A 56 3.40 -8.08 4.45
CA SER A 56 2.70 -7.21 5.39
C SER A 56 3.29 -5.81 5.33
N TYR A 57 2.45 -4.83 5.02
CA TYR A 57 2.84 -3.43 4.90
C TYR A 57 1.95 -2.54 5.76
N THR A 58 2.51 -1.47 6.32
CA THR A 58 1.71 -0.41 6.96
C THR A 58 1.30 0.59 5.89
N THR A 59 -0.01 0.78 5.75
CA THR A 59 -0.64 1.79 4.89
C THR A 59 -1.20 2.87 5.81
N GLU A 60 -0.56 4.05 5.85
CA GLU A 60 -0.92 5.10 6.83
C GLU A 60 -2.28 5.75 6.56
N TYR A 61 -2.64 5.87 5.28
CA TYR A 61 -3.86 6.52 4.82
C TYR A 61 -4.74 5.55 3.99
N ALA A 62 -5.99 5.93 3.75
CA ALA A 62 -6.79 5.22 2.77
C ALA A 62 -6.24 5.50 1.37
N GLY A 63 -6.30 4.51 0.49
CA GLY A 63 -5.74 4.63 -0.85
C GLY A 63 -5.95 3.35 -1.65
N TYR A 64 -5.03 3.03 -2.55
CA TYR A 64 -5.03 1.76 -3.26
C TYR A 64 -3.62 1.25 -3.54
N LEU A 65 -3.49 -0.05 -3.74
CA LEU A 65 -2.28 -0.66 -4.26
C LEU A 65 -2.42 -0.91 -5.75
N ILE A 66 -1.33 -0.70 -6.47
CA ILE A 66 -1.07 -1.23 -7.80
C ILE A 66 -0.15 -2.43 -7.59
N ILE A 67 -0.64 -3.63 -7.91
CA ILE A 67 0.12 -4.86 -7.77
C ILE A 67 0.32 -5.46 -9.15
N GLU A 68 1.58 -5.65 -9.52
CA GLU A 68 2.01 -6.35 -10.73
C GLU A 68 2.81 -7.58 -10.32
N PHE A 69 2.53 -8.73 -10.92
CA PHE A 69 3.29 -9.94 -10.64
C PHE A 69 3.46 -10.84 -11.86
N THR A 70 4.49 -11.66 -11.78
CA THR A 70 4.68 -12.86 -12.60
C THR A 70 5.04 -14.04 -11.70
N ALA A 71 4.65 -15.24 -12.09
CA ALA A 71 4.86 -16.46 -11.35
C ALA A 71 5.20 -17.62 -12.29
N THR A 72 6.05 -18.54 -11.84
CA THR A 72 6.45 -19.71 -12.65
C THR A 72 5.33 -20.75 -12.80
N SER A 73 4.29 -20.65 -11.98
CA SER A 73 3.11 -21.52 -11.93
C SER A 73 1.90 -20.70 -11.47
N ASP A 74 0.69 -21.21 -11.68
CA ASP A 74 -0.54 -20.53 -11.32
C ASP A 74 -0.70 -20.34 -9.80
N ILE A 75 -0.99 -19.12 -9.35
CA ILE A 75 -1.27 -18.78 -7.94
C ILE A 75 -2.57 -17.97 -7.82
N SER A 76 -3.09 -17.83 -6.59
CA SER A 76 -4.06 -16.78 -6.25
C SER A 76 -3.44 -15.82 -5.24
N ILE A 77 -3.85 -14.55 -5.29
CA ILE A 77 -3.40 -13.50 -4.38
C ILE A 77 -4.61 -12.98 -3.62
N HIS A 78 -4.51 -12.94 -2.29
CA HIS A 78 -5.57 -12.45 -1.42
C HIS A 78 -5.11 -11.22 -0.64
N ILE A 79 -5.96 -10.19 -0.59
CA ILE A 79 -5.68 -8.93 0.09
C ILE A 79 -6.59 -8.83 1.30
N GLY A 80 -5.99 -8.57 2.46
CA GLY A 80 -6.68 -8.41 3.73
C GLY A 80 -6.12 -7.24 4.51
N SER A 81 -6.80 -6.87 5.59
CA SER A 81 -6.34 -5.82 6.48
C SER A 81 -6.77 -6.09 7.90
N ASN A 82 -6.02 -5.57 8.87
CA ASN A 82 -6.47 -5.52 10.26
C ASN A 82 -7.69 -4.59 10.44
N PHE A 83 -7.89 -3.61 9.55
CA PHE A 83 -9.04 -2.73 9.58
C PHE A 83 -10.35 -3.48 9.30
N THR A 84 -10.35 -4.37 8.29
CA THR A 84 -11.50 -5.21 7.96
C THR A 84 -11.57 -6.47 8.84
N GLY A 85 -10.42 -6.94 9.32
CA GLY A 85 -10.31 -8.21 10.07
C GLY A 85 -10.36 -9.46 9.18
N GLU A 86 -10.44 -9.30 7.85
CA GLU A 86 -10.59 -10.40 6.89
C GLU A 86 -9.93 -10.08 5.54
N TYR A 87 -9.76 -11.13 4.71
CA TYR A 87 -9.42 -10.97 3.30
C TYR A 87 -10.66 -10.52 2.52
N TYR A 88 -10.58 -9.35 1.89
CA TYR A 88 -11.70 -8.70 1.21
C TYR A 88 -11.55 -8.66 -0.31
N TYR A 89 -10.38 -9.01 -0.84
CA TYR A 89 -10.13 -9.04 -2.28
C TYR A 89 -9.32 -10.28 -2.66
N THR A 90 -9.60 -10.83 -3.84
CA THR A 90 -8.88 -11.99 -4.40
C THR A 90 -8.63 -11.77 -5.89
N TYR A 91 -7.39 -12.05 -6.31
CA TYR A 91 -6.96 -12.03 -7.70
C TYR A 91 -6.40 -13.40 -8.12
N PRO A 92 -6.80 -13.94 -9.28
CA PRO A 92 -7.98 -13.53 -10.04
C PRO A 92 -9.25 -13.75 -9.22
N SER A 93 -10.36 -13.11 -9.60
CA SER A 93 -11.64 -13.28 -8.87
C SER A 93 -12.16 -14.72 -8.88
N ASN A 94 -11.69 -15.55 -9.82
CA ASN A 94 -11.91 -16.98 -9.86
C ASN A 94 -10.67 -17.69 -10.42
N GLY A 95 -10.28 -18.79 -9.77
CA GLY A 95 -9.16 -19.62 -10.19
C GLY A 95 -7.81 -19.04 -9.78
N THR A 96 -6.83 -19.17 -10.66
CA THR A 96 -5.43 -18.84 -10.42
C THR A 96 -4.79 -18.28 -11.69
N ALA A 97 -3.69 -17.55 -11.58
CA ALA A 97 -2.96 -16.99 -12.72
C ALA A 97 -1.45 -17.02 -12.51
N THR A 98 -0.70 -17.01 -13.61
CA THR A 98 0.77 -16.89 -13.64
C THR A 98 1.26 -15.46 -13.77
N ASN A 99 0.40 -14.50 -14.07
CA ASN A 99 0.75 -13.09 -14.13
C ASN A 99 -0.51 -12.23 -14.01
N GLY A 100 -0.31 -10.95 -13.72
CA GLY A 100 -1.39 -9.98 -13.75
C GLY A 100 -0.99 -8.64 -13.16
N THR A 101 -1.79 -7.64 -13.52
CA THR A 101 -1.76 -6.31 -12.90
C THR A 101 -3.17 -6.00 -12.40
N PHE A 102 -3.29 -5.59 -11.14
CA PHE A 102 -4.58 -5.24 -10.56
C PHE A 102 -4.46 -4.14 -9.52
N TYR A 103 -5.61 -3.51 -9.25
CA TYR A 103 -5.77 -2.37 -8.37
C TYR A 103 -6.71 -2.77 -7.24
N VAL A 104 -6.32 -2.49 -6.00
CA VAL A 104 -7.10 -2.87 -4.82
C VAL A 104 -7.11 -1.74 -3.79
N PRO A 105 -8.29 -1.33 -3.28
CA PRO A 105 -8.34 -0.32 -2.24
C PRO A 105 -7.70 -0.85 -0.95
N VAL A 106 -7.09 0.05 -0.18
CA VAL A 106 -6.50 -0.26 1.13
C VAL A 106 -6.97 0.74 2.18
N PHE A 107 -6.94 0.27 3.43
CA PHE A 107 -7.37 1.04 4.59
C PHE A 107 -6.16 1.43 5.44
N PRO A 108 -6.27 2.51 6.25
CA PRO A 108 -5.29 2.82 7.27
C PRO A 108 -5.05 1.63 8.20
N GLY A 109 -3.79 1.25 8.39
CA GLY A 109 -3.40 0.13 9.25
C GLY A 109 -2.41 -0.81 8.57
N THR A 110 -2.53 -2.11 8.86
CA THR A 110 -1.71 -3.16 8.26
C THR A 110 -2.48 -3.81 7.13
N THR A 111 -1.91 -3.78 5.94
CA THR A 111 -2.39 -4.50 4.76
C THR A 111 -1.58 -5.79 4.58
N TYR A 112 -2.28 -6.90 4.39
CA TYR A 112 -1.72 -8.23 4.17
C TYR A 112 -1.94 -8.66 2.73
N ILE A 113 -0.89 -9.16 2.08
CA ILE A 113 -0.92 -9.68 0.72
C ILE A 113 -0.48 -11.14 0.79
N CYS A 114 -1.42 -12.05 0.67
CA CYS A 114 -1.19 -13.49 0.72
C CYS A 114 -1.03 -14.04 -0.69
N LEU A 115 0.16 -14.56 -1.00
CA LEU A 115 0.48 -15.30 -2.21
C LEU A 115 0.21 -16.78 -1.94
N ASP A 116 -0.90 -17.30 -2.49
CA ASP A 116 -1.38 -18.65 -2.20
C ASP A 116 -1.00 -19.65 -3.30
N ASN A 117 -0.22 -20.66 -2.91
CA ASN A 117 0.16 -21.82 -3.73
C ASN A 117 -0.31 -23.15 -3.08
N ARG A 118 -1.29 -23.09 -2.17
CA ARG A 118 -1.82 -24.31 -1.52
C ARG A 118 -2.63 -25.15 -2.49
N GLY A 119 -2.60 -26.45 -2.29
CA GLY A 119 -3.31 -27.43 -3.11
C GLY A 119 -2.52 -28.72 -3.26
N SER A 120 -3.24 -29.84 -3.29
CA SER A 120 -2.62 -31.16 -3.40
C SER A 120 -1.73 -31.28 -4.63
N PHE A 121 -0.52 -31.79 -4.44
CA PHE A 121 0.47 -32.03 -5.50
C PHE A 121 0.96 -30.78 -6.25
N ARG A 122 0.77 -29.57 -5.69
CA ARG A 122 1.35 -28.36 -6.28
C ARG A 122 2.86 -28.31 -6.05
N PRO A 123 3.68 -28.10 -7.10
CA PRO A 123 5.11 -27.86 -6.92
C PRO A 123 5.35 -26.48 -6.30
N GLY A 124 6.60 -26.21 -5.91
CA GLY A 124 7.00 -24.86 -5.52
C GLY A 124 6.88 -23.88 -6.69
N VAL A 125 6.65 -22.61 -6.37
CA VAL A 125 6.50 -21.50 -7.32
C VAL A 125 7.43 -20.37 -6.95
N THR A 126 7.99 -19.69 -7.95
CA THR A 126 8.68 -18.41 -7.75
C THR A 126 7.80 -17.29 -8.29
N VAL A 127 7.60 -16.26 -7.48
CA VAL A 127 6.82 -15.07 -7.82
C VAL A 127 7.76 -13.87 -7.86
N THR A 128 7.67 -13.05 -8.90
CA THR A 128 8.28 -11.72 -8.95
C THR A 128 7.15 -10.71 -8.85
N ILE A 129 7.23 -9.77 -7.89
CA ILE A 129 6.14 -8.85 -7.57
C ILE A 129 6.62 -7.41 -7.36
N THR A 130 5.86 -6.47 -7.89
CA THR A 130 6.03 -5.03 -7.69
C THR A 130 4.74 -4.46 -7.12
N ILE A 131 4.86 -3.66 -6.06
CA ILE A 131 3.73 -3.12 -5.30
C ILE A 131 3.96 -1.63 -5.08
N THR A 132 3.07 -0.83 -5.65
CA THR A 132 3.03 0.62 -5.41
C THR A 132 1.78 0.99 -4.63
N TYR A 133 1.94 1.74 -3.55
CA TYR A 133 0.87 2.29 -2.76
C TYR A 133 0.62 3.74 -3.15
N ILE A 134 -0.63 4.06 -3.53
CA ILE A 134 -1.09 5.40 -3.88
C ILE A 134 -2.05 5.88 -2.79
N TYR A 135 -1.82 7.10 -2.29
CA TYR A 135 -2.56 7.68 -1.18
C TYR A 135 -2.52 9.20 -1.14
#